data_AF-A0A2U8QS35-F1
#
_entry.id   AF-A0A2U8QS35-F1
#
_cell.length_a   1.000
_cell.length_b   1.000
_cell.length_c   1.000
_cell.angle_alpha   90.00
_cell.angle_beta   90.00
_cell.angle_gamma   90.00
#
_symmetry.space_group_name_H-M   'P 1'
#
loop_
_entity.id
_entity.type
_entity.pdbx_description
1 polymer ?
#
loop_
_entity_poly.entity_id
_entity_poly.type
_entity_poly.pdbx_seq_one_letter_code
_entity_poly.pdbx_strand_id
1 'polypeptide(L)' 'MIRKNVGGTDVTGATGLQTVDYTYNIRGWLTNINNVNTLGDDLFAFSIGYNDPQESPEALYNGNIGSVSNLVI' A
#
# COMPACT_ATOMS: atom_id res chain seq x y z
N MET A 1 -6.68 6.06 -7.53
CA MET A 1 -5.99 4.76 -7.54
C MET A 1 -5.04 4.74 -8.72
N ILE A 2 -3.76 4.43 -8.48
CA ILE A 2 -2.73 4.26 -9.51
C ILE A 2 -2.28 2.81 -9.46
N ARG A 3 -2.23 2.14 -10.62
CA ARG A 3 -1.85 0.73 -10.73
C ARG A 3 -0.53 0.60 -11.49
N LYS A 4 0.40 -0.22 -10.99
CA LYS A 4 1.71 -0.45 -11.63
C LYS A 4 2.07 -1.93 -11.63
N ASN A 5 2.55 -2.43 -12.76
CA ASN A 5 3.15 -3.76 -12.81
C ASN A 5 4.62 -3.66 -12.37
N VAL A 6 5.04 -4.46 -11.39
CA VAL A 6 6.36 -4.40 -10.76
C VAL A 6 7.04 -5.77 -10.79
N GLY A 7 8.37 -5.79 -10.61
CA GLY A 7 9.15 -7.04 -10.64
C GLY A 7 9.80 -7.35 -11.99
N GLY A 8 9.62 -6.48 -12.99
CA GLY A 8 10.33 -6.57 -14.28
C GLY A 8 9.94 -7.78 -15.12
N THR A 9 10.67 -7.99 -16.21
CA THR A 9 10.50 -9.16 -17.07
C THR A 9 11.55 -10.22 -16.69
N ASP A 10 11.12 -11.44 -16.39
CA ASP A 10 12.04 -12.55 -16.08
C ASP A 10 12.81 -13.03 -17.35
N VAL A 11 13.86 -13.84 -17.18
CA VAL A 11 14.70 -14.40 -18.26
C VAL A 11 13.91 -15.19 -19.32
N THR A 12 12.68 -15.58 -18.99
CA THR A 12 11.71 -16.28 -19.85
C THR A 12 10.82 -15.34 -20.68
N GLY A 13 10.86 -14.02 -20.44
CA GLY A 13 9.96 -13.05 -21.06
C GLY A 13 8.62 -12.86 -20.32
N ALA A 14 8.41 -13.54 -19.18
CA ALA A 14 7.22 -13.36 -18.36
C ALA A 14 7.16 -11.94 -17.78
N THR A 15 6.00 -11.28 -17.89
CA THR A 15 5.82 -9.88 -17.47
C THR A 15 5.44 -9.80 -16.00
N GLY A 16 6.25 -9.06 -15.22
CA GLY A 16 5.93 -8.46 -13.93
C GLY A 16 5.47 -9.41 -12.82
N LEU A 17 6.25 -9.48 -11.74
CA LEU A 17 6.01 -10.34 -10.57
C LEU A 17 4.63 -10.13 -9.93
N GLN A 18 4.13 -8.90 -9.90
CA GLN A 18 2.77 -8.60 -9.41
C GLN A 18 2.31 -7.23 -9.91
N THR A 19 1.02 -6.98 -9.77
CA THR A 19 0.46 -5.63 -9.87
C THR A 19 0.43 -4.98 -8.50
N VAL A 20 0.70 -3.67 -8.43
CA VAL A 20 0.63 -2.90 -7.20
C VAL A 20 -0.34 -1.73 -7.37
N ASP A 21 -1.30 -1.68 -6.46
CA ASP A 21 -2.36 -0.70 -6.39
C ASP A 21 -2.09 0.34 -5.30
N TYR A 22 -1.85 1.58 -5.71
CA TYR A 22 -1.60 2.72 -4.83
C TYR A 22 -2.86 3.58 -4.67
N THR A 23 -3.24 3.85 -3.43
CA THR A 23 -4.34 4.75 -3.09
C THR A 23 -3.80 5.95 -2.31
N TYR A 24 -4.38 7.12 -2.56
CA TYR A 24 -3.94 8.38 -1.98
C TYR A 24 -5.13 9.13 -1.39
N ASN A 25 -4.88 9.94 -0.36
CA ASN A 25 -5.87 10.89 0.13
C ASN A 25 -5.94 12.16 -0.73
N ILE A 26 -6.86 13.07 -0.40
CA ILE A 26 -7.05 14.34 -1.13
C ILE A 26 -5.82 15.28 -1.10
N ARG A 27 -4.86 15.06 -0.20
CA ARG A 27 -3.59 15.80 -0.10
C ARG A 27 -2.47 15.13 -0.91
N GLY A 28 -2.76 14.03 -1.60
CA GLY A 28 -1.79 13.27 -2.39
C GLY A 28 -0.87 12.37 -1.56
N TRP A 29 -1.15 12.17 -0.27
CA TRP A 29 -0.36 11.25 0.56
C TRP A 29 -0.82 9.81 0.34
N LEU A 30 0.13 8.88 0.27
CA LEU A 30 -0.12 7.46 0.07
C LEU A 30 -0.82 6.87 1.30
N THR A 31 -2.01 6.29 1.11
CA THR A 31 -2.78 5.67 2.20
C THR A 31 -2.76 4.15 2.13
N ASN A 32 -2.69 3.56 0.94
CA ASN A 32 -2.70 2.11 0.79
C ASN A 32 -1.77 1.67 -0.34
N ILE A 33 -1.13 0.52 -0.14
CA ILE A 33 -0.50 -0.30 -1.17
C ILE A 33 -1.21 -1.65 -1.15
N ASN A 34 -1.86 -2.05 -2.24
CA ASN A 34 -2.71 -3.24 -2.32
C ASN A 34 -3.78 -3.29 -1.20
N ASN A 35 -4.46 -4.42 -1.04
CA ASN A 35 -5.52 -4.57 -0.03
C ASN A 35 -5.05 -5.37 1.20
N VAL A 36 -4.92 -4.70 2.34
CA VAL A 36 -4.50 -5.33 3.61
C VAL A 36 -5.51 -6.33 4.18
N ASN A 37 -6.76 -6.33 3.68
CA ASN A 37 -7.78 -7.29 4.13
C ASN A 37 -7.78 -8.58 3.29
N THR A 38 -7.21 -8.56 2.09
CA THR A 38 -7.12 -9.72 1.20
C THR A 38 -6.06 -9.49 0.13
N LEU A 39 -5.10 -10.39 0.03
CA LEU A 39 -4.01 -10.26 -0.94
C LEU A 39 -4.40 -10.67 -2.36
N GLY A 40 -5.30 -11.66 -2.53
CA GLY A 40 -5.59 -12.18 -3.88
C GLY A 40 -4.31 -12.66 -4.57
N ASP A 41 -3.95 -12.04 -5.69
CA ASP A 41 -2.72 -12.30 -6.45
C ASP A 41 -1.53 -11.40 -6.04
N ASP A 42 -1.74 -10.48 -5.09
CA ASP A 42 -0.71 -9.57 -4.60
C ASP A 42 0.22 -10.28 -3.60
N LEU A 43 1.50 -9.90 -3.57
CA LEU A 43 2.47 -10.52 -2.66
C LEU A 43 2.52 -9.82 -1.29
N PHE A 44 2.17 -8.54 -1.25
CA PHE A 44 2.17 -7.75 -0.03
C PHE A 44 1.14 -6.64 -0.10
N ALA A 45 0.74 -6.14 1.06
CA ALA A 45 -0.10 -4.97 1.20
C ALA A 45 0.29 -4.13 2.42
N PHE A 46 0.03 -2.82 2.34
CA PHE A 46 0.23 -1.86 3.42
C PHE A 46 -0.95 -0.90 3.54
N SER A 47 -1.30 -0.54 4.77
CA SER A 47 -2.23 0.54 5.11
C SER A 47 -1.49 1.58 5.95
N ILE A 48 -1.65 2.85 5.61
CA ILE A 48 -0.89 3.98 6.16
C ILE A 48 -1.89 5.00 6.73
N GLY A 49 -1.85 5.16 8.05
CA GLY A 49 -2.70 6.09 8.79
C GLY A 49 -1.95 7.38 9.13
N TYR A 50 -2.59 8.53 8.86
CA TYR A 50 -2.06 9.86 9.22
C TYR A 50 -2.86 10.49 10.37
N ASN A 51 -4.17 10.63 10.15
CA ASN A 51 -5.08 11.34 11.06
C ASN A 51 -6.06 10.41 11.78
N ASP A 52 -6.04 9.12 11.45
CA ASP A 52 -6.83 8.09 12.12
C ASP A 52 -5.96 6.81 12.20
N PRO A 53 -4.88 6.84 13.00
CA PRO A 53 -3.98 5.71 13.11
C PRO A 53 -4.65 4.55 13.87
N GLN A 54 -4.83 3.41 13.19
CA GLN A 54 -5.52 2.22 13.75
C GLN A 54 -4.90 1.70 15.05
N GLU A 55 -3.60 1.95 15.27
CA GLU A 55 -2.80 1.42 16.40
C GLU A 55 -2.28 2.51 17.35
N SER A 56 -2.73 3.77 17.19
CA SER A 56 -2.32 4.89 18.06
C SER A 56 -3.51 5.73 18.47
N PRO A 57 -3.63 6.14 19.75
CA PRO A 57 -4.73 6.99 20.18
C PRO A 57 -4.65 8.44 19.67
N GLU A 58 -3.49 8.86 19.14
CA GLU A 58 -3.24 10.26 18.80
C GLU A 58 -3.12 10.48 17.29
N ALA A 59 -4.13 11.17 16.74
CA ALA A 59 -4.07 11.75 15.41
C ALA A 59 -3.19 13.01 15.41
N LEU A 60 -2.14 13.02 14.59
CA LEU A 60 -1.15 14.10 14.60
C LEU A 60 -1.52 15.29 13.70
N TYR A 61 -2.43 15.10 12.75
CA TYR A 61 -2.96 16.12 11.80
C TYR A 61 -1.92 16.97 11.03
N ASN A 62 -0.64 16.63 11.14
CA ASN A 62 0.50 17.38 10.63
C ASN A 62 1.16 16.74 9.39
N GLY A 63 0.60 15.62 8.93
CA GLY A 63 1.11 14.87 7.78
C GLY A 63 2.23 13.89 8.06
N ASN A 64 2.60 13.73 9.32
CA ASN A 64 3.41 12.59 9.72
C ASN A 64 2.57 11.30 9.65
N ILE A 65 3.22 10.20 9.29
CA ILE A 65 2.62 8.87 9.37
C ILE A 65 2.47 8.53 10.86
N GLY A 66 1.24 8.29 11.29
CA GLY A 66 0.89 7.89 12.66
C GLY A 66 0.86 6.38 12.86
N SER A 67 0.57 5.60 11.80
CA SER A 67 0.61 4.14 11.85
C SER A 67 0.84 3.51 10.48
N VAL A 68 1.42 2.30 10.48
CA VAL A 68 1.50 1.42 9.31
C VAL A 68 1.10 0.02 9.74
N SER A 69 0.22 -0.63 8.98
CA SER A 69 -0.05 -2.06 9.09
C SER A 69 0.20 -2.75 7.75
N ASN A 70 0.50 -4.05 7.78
CA ASN A 70 0.85 -4.80 6.59
C ASN A 70 0.28 -6.22 6.60
N LEU A 71 0.17 -6.79 5.40
CA LEU A 71 -0.12 -8.19 5.16
C LEU A 71 0.83 -8.70 4.06
N VAL A 72 1.39 -9.89 4.22
CA VAL A 72 2.35 -10.50 3.29
C VAL A 72 1.98 -11.96 3.15
N ILE A 73 2.05 -12.52 1.92
CA ILE A 73 1.88 -13.97 1.70
C ILE A 73 3.07 -14.77 2.23
#